data_AF-A0AA44CDG2-F1
#
_entry.id   AF-A0AA44CDG2-F1
#
_cell.length_a   1.000
_cell.length_b   1.000
_cell.length_c   1.000
_cell.angle_alpha   90.00
_cell.angle_beta   90.00
_cell.angle_gamma   90.00
#
_symmetry.space_group_name_H-M   'P 1'
#
loop_
_entity.id
_entity.type
_entity.pdbx_description
1 polymer ?
#
loop_
_entity_poly.entity_id
_entity_poly.type
_entity_poly.pdbx_seq_one_letter_code
_entity_poly.pdbx_strand_id
1 'polypeptide(L)'
;MDETFDNVFDALSDNAAEAANLTARADLMIGIRQKVTSWDIPQEQAAVRLGLTRPRLNDLMRGKVDKFSLDALVNIATAAGFKLRIALDEPHAA
;
A
#
# COMPACT_ATOMS: atom_id res chain seq x y z
N MET A 1 28.51 -8.08 12.96
CA MET A 1 28.10 -7.20 11.86
C MET A 1 26.63 -6.97 12.10
N ASP A 2 26.27 -5.79 12.60
CA ASP A 2 24.87 -5.43 12.80
C ASP A 2 24.32 -4.98 11.45
N GLU A 3 23.59 -5.86 10.79
CA GLU A 3 22.88 -5.55 9.55
C GLU A 3 21.72 -4.60 9.90
N THR A 4 21.92 -3.32 9.61
CA THR A 4 20.88 -2.31 9.71
C THR A 4 20.09 -2.35 8.42
N PHE A 5 18.90 -2.95 8.45
CA PHE A 5 17.99 -2.97 7.31
C PHE A 5 17.20 -1.66 7.30
N ASP A 6 17.27 -0.91 6.20
CA ASP A 6 16.52 0.33 6.00
C ASP A 6 15.00 0.09 5.97
N ASN A 7 14.58 -1.18 5.87
CA ASN A 7 13.20 -1.57 5.81
C ASN A 7 12.96 -2.97 6.40
N VAL A 8 11.89 -3.12 7.18
CA VAL A 8 11.46 -4.40 7.79
C VAL A 8 11.25 -5.49 6.72
N PHE A 9 10.92 -5.12 5.48
CA PHE A 9 10.72 -6.06 4.39
C PHE A 9 12.01 -6.62 3.78
N ASP A 10 13.15 -5.94 3.89
CA ASP A 10 14.44 -6.46 3.39
C ASP A 10 14.91 -7.66 4.21
N ALA A 11 14.54 -7.72 5.49
CA ALA A 11 14.83 -8.85 6.38
C ALA A 11 13.86 -10.03 6.22
N LEU A 12 12.73 -9.86 5.50
CA LEU A 12 11.62 -10.82 5.46
C LEU A 12 11.32 -11.39 4.05
N SER A 13 11.99 -10.93 3.00
CA SER A 13 11.67 -11.30 1.62
C SER A 13 12.76 -12.19 1.00
N ASP A 14 12.35 -13.12 0.12
CA ASP A 14 13.28 -14.08 -0.51
C ASP A 14 14.27 -13.39 -1.48
N ASN A 15 13.94 -12.19 -1.96
CA ASN A 15 14.83 -11.35 -2.76
C ASN A 15 14.44 -9.85 -2.72
N ALA A 16 15.36 -8.99 -3.12
CA ALA A 16 15.20 -7.53 -3.11
C ALA A 16 14.02 -7.01 -3.94
N ALA A 17 13.66 -7.68 -5.05
CA ALA A 17 12.53 -7.25 -5.87
C ALA A 17 11.18 -7.49 -5.16
N GLU A 18 11.06 -8.59 -4.43
CA GLU A 18 9.88 -8.86 -3.61
C GLU A 18 9.77 -7.89 -2.42
N ALA A 19 10.88 -7.61 -1.74
CA ALA A 19 10.94 -6.63 -0.65
C ALA A 19 10.47 -5.24 -1.12
N ALA A 20 11.02 -4.77 -2.25
CA ALA A 20 10.63 -3.49 -2.85
C ALA A 20 9.14 -3.47 -3.22
N ASN A 21 8.60 -4.58 -3.74
CA ASN A 21 7.20 -4.69 -4.10
C ASN A 21 6.28 -4.66 -2.86
N LEU A 22 6.61 -5.44 -1.82
CA LEU A 22 5.86 -5.47 -0.56
C LEU A 22 5.86 -4.11 0.13
N THR A 23 7.01 -3.44 0.12
CA THR A 23 7.16 -2.07 0.64
C THR A 23 6.24 -1.09 -0.07
N ALA A 24 6.34 -1.01 -1.40
CA ALA A 24 5.50 -0.11 -2.19
C ALA A 24 4.01 -0.39 -1.99
N ARG A 25 3.62 -1.67 -1.90
CA ARG A 25 2.24 -2.06 -1.61
C ARG A 25 1.81 -1.66 -0.19
N ALA A 26 2.67 -1.85 0.81
CA ALA A 26 2.38 -1.47 2.19
C ALA A 26 2.18 0.04 2.32
N ASP A 27 3.08 0.85 1.74
CA ASP A 27 3.01 2.31 1.78
C ASP A 27 1.73 2.86 1.13
N LEU A 28 1.40 2.35 -0.06
CA LEU A 28 0.15 2.70 -0.72
C LEU A 28 -1.06 2.32 0.14
N MET A 29 -1.07 1.11 0.69
CA MET A 29 -2.18 0.63 1.51
C MET A 29 -2.34 1.48 2.78
N ILE A 30 -1.25 1.90 3.43
CA ILE A 30 -1.28 2.79 4.58
C ILE A 30 -1.92 4.14 4.20
N GLY A 31 -1.43 4.78 3.14
CA GLY A 31 -1.95 6.07 2.69
C GLY A 31 -3.43 6.02 2.31
N ILE A 32 -3.84 4.96 1.59
CA ILE A 32 -5.25 4.73 1.23
C ILE A 32 -6.10 4.56 2.49
N ARG A 33 -5.69 3.72 3.44
CA ARG A 33 -6.45 3.47 4.68
C ARG A 33 -6.64 4.75 5.48
N GLN A 34 -5.58 5.55 5.63
CA GLN A 34 -5.67 6.84 6.30
C GLN A 34 -6.68 7.78 5.62
N LYS A 35 -6.64 7.85 4.27
CA LYS A 35 -7.60 8.65 3.51
C LYS A 35 -9.04 8.18 3.68
N VAL A 36 -9.26 6.88 3.63
CA VAL A 36 -10.59 6.29 3.83
C VAL A 36 -11.12 6.57 5.23
N THR A 37 -10.29 6.42 6.26
CA THR A 37 -10.66 6.75 7.64
C THR A 37 -10.98 8.24 7.80
N SER A 38 -10.28 9.14 7.10
CA SER A 38 -10.53 10.58 7.16
C SER A 38 -11.88 11.01 6.56
N TRP A 39 -12.57 10.15 5.81
CA TRP A 39 -13.86 10.49 5.22
C TRP A 39 -15.00 10.50 6.22
N ASP A 40 -14.85 9.83 7.37
CA ASP A 40 -15.88 9.72 8.42
C ASP A 40 -17.25 9.29 7.87
N ILE A 41 -17.24 8.34 6.93
CA ILE A 41 -18.44 7.75 6.32
C ILE A 41 -18.52 6.25 6.61
N PRO A 42 -19.74 5.66 6.55
CA PRO A 42 -19.89 4.21 6.65
C PRO A 42 -19.06 3.46 5.60
N GLN A 43 -18.54 2.29 5.97
CA GLN A 43 -17.72 1.46 5.07
C GLN A 43 -18.42 1.13 3.74
N GLU A 44 -19.73 0.98 3.74
CA GLU A 44 -20.50 0.74 2.51
C GLU A 44 -20.36 1.89 1.50
N GLN A 45 -20.41 3.13 1.98
CA GLN A 45 -20.25 4.32 1.15
C GLN A 45 -18.80 4.47 0.68
N ALA A 46 -17.83 4.17 1.55
CA ALA A 46 -16.41 4.14 1.16
C ALA A 46 -16.13 3.09 0.08
N ALA A 47 -16.78 1.92 0.16
CA ALA A 47 -16.64 0.85 -0.83
C ALA A 47 -17.15 1.33 -2.20
N VAL A 48 -18.35 1.92 -2.24
CA VAL A 48 -18.93 2.49 -3.47
C VAL A 48 -18.04 3.59 -4.05
N ARG A 49 -17.55 4.52 -3.20
CA ARG A 49 -16.67 5.61 -3.63
C ARG A 49 -15.37 5.12 -4.24
N LEU A 50 -14.83 4.01 -3.74
CA LEU A 50 -13.61 3.38 -4.26
C LEU A 50 -13.87 2.39 -5.41
N GLY A 51 -15.12 2.15 -5.79
CA GLY A 51 -15.46 1.11 -6.77
C GLY A 51 -15.14 -0.32 -6.29
N LEU A 52 -15.16 -0.55 -4.98
CA LEU A 52 -14.84 -1.83 -4.35
C LEU A 52 -16.08 -2.53 -3.81
N THR A 53 -16.02 -3.86 -3.74
CA THR A 53 -16.96 -4.63 -2.94
C THR A 53 -16.66 -4.47 -1.45
N ARG A 54 -17.66 -4.67 -0.57
CA ARG A 54 -17.46 -4.61 0.88
C ARG A 54 -16.39 -5.58 1.40
N PRO A 55 -16.32 -6.87 0.96
CA PRO A 55 -15.26 -7.76 1.40
C PRO A 55 -13.87 -7.27 1.02
N ARG A 56 -13.72 -6.70 -0.19
CA ARG A 56 -12.43 -6.18 -0.65
C ARG A 56 -12.03 -4.91 0.09
N LEU A 57 -12.98 -4.02 0.38
CA LEU A 57 -12.71 -2.89 1.30
C LEU A 57 -12.29 -3.40 2.68
N ASN A 58 -12.93 -4.45 3.21
CA ASN A 58 -12.57 -4.99 4.52
C ASN A 58 -11.13 -5.54 4.54
N ASP A 59 -10.74 -6.29 3.50
CA ASP A 59 -9.37 -6.78 3.36
C ASP A 59 -8.35 -5.62 3.27
N LEU A 60 -8.69 -4.54 2.54
CA LEU A 60 -7.89 -3.31 2.47
C LEU A 60 -7.74 -2.65 3.85
N MET A 61 -8.85 -2.44 4.57
CA MET A 61 -8.84 -1.77 5.88
C MET A 61 -8.15 -2.60 6.96
N ARG A 62 -8.10 -3.93 6.81
CA ARG A 62 -7.37 -4.85 7.69
C ARG A 62 -5.88 -4.99 7.34
N GLY A 63 -5.39 -4.33 6.29
CA GLY A 63 -3.97 -4.34 5.96
C GLY A 63 -3.50 -5.63 5.26
N LYS A 64 -4.38 -6.37 4.59
CA LYS A 64 -4.00 -7.64 3.92
C LYS A 64 -3.27 -7.39 2.60
N VAL A 65 -2.02 -6.94 2.70
CA VAL A 65 -1.17 -6.52 1.57
C VAL A 65 -0.98 -7.61 0.52
N ASP A 66 -0.94 -8.87 0.94
CA ASP A 66 -0.84 -10.07 0.11
C ASP A 66 -2.00 -10.22 -0.89
N LYS A 67 -3.18 -9.68 -0.56
CA LYS A 67 -4.40 -9.77 -1.40
C LYS A 67 -4.52 -8.70 -2.48
N PHE A 68 -3.55 -7.79 -2.55
CA PHE A 68 -3.55 -6.68 -3.49
C PHE A 68 -2.26 -6.70 -4.29
N SER A 69 -2.41 -6.63 -5.62
CA SER A 69 -1.29 -6.29 -6.49
C SER A 69 -0.97 -4.80 -6.36
N LEU A 70 0.25 -4.43 -6.76
CA LEU A 70 0.66 -3.02 -6.80
C LEU A 70 -0.27 -2.20 -7.70
N ASP A 71 -0.59 -2.71 -8.89
CA ASP A 71 -1.53 -2.08 -9.84
C ASP A 71 -2.91 -1.82 -9.22
N ALA A 72 -3.46 -2.79 -8.48
CA ALA A 72 -4.74 -2.62 -7.82
C ALA A 72 -4.70 -1.47 -6.79
N LEU A 73 -3.59 -1.34 -6.05
CA LEU A 73 -3.43 -0.25 -5.08
C LEU A 73 -3.26 1.11 -5.76
N VAL A 74 -2.57 1.19 -6.89
CA VAL A 74 -2.49 2.41 -7.72
C VAL A 74 -3.89 2.86 -8.16
N ASN A 75 -4.71 1.93 -8.64
CA ASN A 75 -6.09 2.20 -9.07
C ASN A 75 -6.96 2.68 -7.90
N ILE A 76 -6.87 2.02 -6.74
CA ILE A 76 -7.62 2.40 -5.53
C ILE A 76 -7.17 3.75 -4.99
N ALA A 77 -5.86 4.02 -4.95
CA ALA A 77 -5.34 5.32 -4.52
C ALA A 77 -5.82 6.46 -5.42
N THR A 78 -5.85 6.23 -6.73
CA THR A 78 -6.42 7.20 -7.68
C THR A 78 -7.91 7.44 -7.41
N ALA A 79 -8.69 6.38 -7.18
CA ALA A 79 -10.10 6.50 -6.78
C ALA A 79 -10.31 7.21 -5.43
N ALA A 80 -9.34 7.09 -4.51
CA ALA A 80 -9.33 7.82 -3.25
C ALA A 80 -8.96 9.31 -3.39
N GLY A 81 -8.61 9.76 -4.60
CA GLY A 81 -8.27 11.14 -4.93
C GLY A 81 -6.78 11.48 -4.77
N PHE A 82 -5.90 10.47 -4.68
CA PHE A 82 -4.46 10.71 -4.70
C PHE A 82 -3.95 10.94 -6.12
N LYS A 83 -2.93 11.80 -6.24
CA LYS A 83 -2.07 11.88 -7.41
C LYS A 83 -0.77 11.14 -7.10
N LEU A 84 -0.55 9.99 -7.74
CA LEU A 84 0.67 9.21 -7.54
C LEU A 84 1.85 9.82 -8.30
N ARG A 85 3.04 9.69 -7.70
CA ARG A 85 4.33 9.89 -8.34
C ARG A 85 5.21 8.72 -7.94
N ILE A 86 5.85 8.09 -8.90
CA ILE A 86 6.88 7.08 -8.67
C ILE A 86 8.23 7.78 -8.87
N ALA A 87 9.11 7.66 -7.89
CA ALA A 87 10.48 8.12 -7.96
C ALA A 87 11.41 6.92 -7.74
N LEU A 88 12.61 7.01 -8.31
CA LEU A 88 13.68 6.04 -8.08
C LEU A 88 14.73 6.76 -7.25
N ASP A 89 15.08 6.18 -6.12
CA ASP A 89 16.20 6.64 -5.31
C ASP A 89 17.39 5.75 -5.63
N GLU A 90 18.56 6.36 -5.89
CA GLU A 90 19.80 5.60 -5.97
C GLU A 90 20.22 5.19 -4.55
N PRO A 91 20.62 3.93 -4.34
CA PRO A 91 21.20 3.56 -3.05
C PRO A 91 22.40 4.45 -2.79
N HIS A 92 22.45 5.05 -1.60
CA HIS A 92 23.58 5.89 -1.22
C HIS A 92 24.86 5.04 -1.34
N ALA A 93 25.76 5.42 -2.24
CA ALA A 93 27.06 4.79 -2.31
C ALA A 93 27.76 5.07 -0.96
N ALA A 94 28.00 3.99 -0.21
CA ALA A 94 28.75 4.04 1.05
C ALA A 94 30.17 4.56 0.83
#